data_AF-A0A177AKZ7-F1
#
_entry.id   AF-A0A177AKZ7-F1
#
_cell.length_a   1.000
_cell.length_b   1.000
_cell.length_c   1.000
_cell.angle_alpha   90.00
_cell.angle_beta   90.00
_cell.angle_gamma   90.00
#
_symmetry.space_group_name_H-M   'P 1'
#
loop_
_entity.id
_entity.type
_entity.pdbx_description
1 polymer ?
#
loop_
_entity_poly.entity_id
_entity_poly.type
_entity_poly.pdbx_seq_one_letter_code
_entity_poly.pdbx_strand_id
1 'polypeptide(L)'
;MDPNNLPPNIESVSAAFNRIAEDANTINEEIPHRLDQQSNNFQETSRRLTVIESTLDQRSNYIQETSRRLTVIESTLDQLANNFQETSRRLTAIENTQIRNSNSQRLHYDSLAIISPLLDPETGVAIRNCPNTIAAIYTLSAHRATRILGILQVPIPASLEAKRGCTVPIHLGSVFAARRLYGELSDAPCG
;
A
#
# COMPACT_ATOMS: atom_id res chain seq x y z
N MET A 1 45.69 -69.62 -67.00
CA MET A 1 45.39 -69.62 -65.55
C MET A 1 46.11 -68.42 -64.97
N ASP A 2 45.37 -67.49 -64.38
CA ASP A 2 45.95 -66.29 -63.77
C ASP A 2 46.74 -66.71 -62.51
N PRO A 3 48.06 -66.47 -62.43
CA PRO A 3 48.88 -66.87 -61.30
C PRO A 3 48.51 -66.13 -59.99
N ASN A 4 47.58 -65.17 -60.05
CA ASN A 4 47.08 -64.46 -58.88
C ASN A 4 45.93 -65.19 -58.14
N ASN A 5 45.53 -66.38 -58.58
CA ASN A 5 44.43 -67.13 -57.98
C ASN A 5 44.91 -68.29 -57.08
N LEU A 6 45.95 -68.06 -56.27
CA LEU A 6 46.33 -68.98 -55.20
C LEU A 6 45.29 -68.93 -54.08
N PRO A 7 44.81 -70.08 -53.56
CA PRO A 7 43.93 -70.09 -52.41
C PRO A 7 44.63 -69.42 -51.20
N PRO A 8 43.90 -68.68 -50.36
CA PRO A 8 44.49 -68.00 -49.22
C PRO A 8 45.26 -69.00 -48.34
N ASN A 9 46.48 -68.61 -47.93
CA ASN A 9 47.33 -69.42 -47.05
C ASN A 9 46.55 -69.77 -45.78
N ILE A 10 46.43 -71.08 -45.48
CA ILE A 10 45.69 -71.61 -44.32
C ILE A 10 46.18 -70.98 -43.00
N GLU A 11 47.47 -70.66 -42.88
CA GLU A 11 48.02 -69.97 -41.70
C GLU A 11 47.47 -68.54 -41.56
N SER A 12 47.27 -67.82 -42.67
CA SER A 12 46.66 -66.49 -42.66
C SER A 12 45.19 -66.53 -42.26
N VAL A 13 44.48 -67.59 -42.67
CA VAL A 13 43.08 -67.80 -42.29
C VAL A 13 42.98 -68.15 -40.79
N SER A 14 43.85 -69.01 -40.28
CA SER A 14 43.89 -69.37 -38.87
C SER A 14 44.23 -68.16 -37.98
N ALA A 15 45.20 -67.33 -38.37
CA ALA A 15 45.52 -66.10 -37.66
C ALA A 15 44.35 -65.10 -37.62
N ALA A 16 43.59 -65.00 -38.71
CA ALA A 16 42.38 -64.16 -38.75
C ALA A 16 41.29 -64.68 -37.79
N PHE A 17 41.05 -65.99 -37.74
CA PHE A 17 40.08 -66.58 -36.81
C PHE A 17 40.49 -66.38 -35.34
N ASN A 18 41.78 -66.48 -35.01
CA ASN A 18 42.25 -66.23 -33.64
C ASN A 18 42.04 -64.78 -33.21
N ARG A 19 42.31 -63.81 -34.11
CA ARG A 19 42.03 -62.38 -33.86
C ARG A 19 40.54 -62.13 -33.65
N ILE A 20 39.69 -62.72 -34.49
CA ILE A 20 38.24 -62.60 -34.34
C ILE A 20 37.77 -63.18 -33.01
N ALA A 21 38.35 -64.30 -32.56
CA ALA A 21 38.02 -64.89 -31.27
C ALA A 21 38.47 -64.00 -30.09
N GLU A 22 39.67 -63.41 -30.15
CA GLU A 22 40.17 -62.45 -29.16
C GLU A 22 39.31 -61.17 -29.12
N ASP A 23 38.97 -60.62 -30.29
CA ASP A 23 38.10 -59.45 -30.40
C ASP A 23 36.70 -59.76 -29.84
N ALA A 24 36.14 -60.93 -30.16
CA ALA A 24 34.84 -61.36 -29.65
C ALA A 24 34.85 -61.54 -28.12
N ASN A 25 35.92 -62.09 -27.56
CA ASN A 25 36.08 -62.21 -26.11
C ASN A 25 36.20 -60.82 -25.45
N THR A 26 37.01 -59.93 -26.03
CA THR A 26 37.17 -58.55 -25.55
C THR A 26 35.84 -57.79 -25.59
N ILE A 27 35.07 -57.94 -26.68
CA ILE A 27 33.73 -57.36 -26.84
C ILE A 27 32.78 -57.92 -25.77
N ASN A 28 32.79 -59.23 -25.54
CA ASN A 28 31.94 -59.89 -24.55
C ASN A 28 32.24 -59.47 -23.11
N GLU A 29 33.46 -59.04 -22.81
CA GLU A 29 33.84 -58.57 -21.47
C GLU A 29 33.63 -57.06 -21.31
N GLU A 30 34.06 -56.26 -22.29
CA GLU A 30 34.08 -54.79 -22.18
C GLU A 30 32.69 -54.17 -22.35
N ILE A 31 31.84 -54.70 -23.25
CA ILE A 31 30.51 -54.13 -23.47
C ILE A 31 29.65 -54.21 -22.21
N PRO A 32 29.49 -55.38 -21.54
CA PRO A 32 28.73 -55.47 -20.30
C PRO A 32 29.27 -54.54 -19.22
N HIS A 33 30.60 -54.48 -19.03
CA HIS A 33 31.20 -53.58 -18.04
C HIS A 33 30.88 -52.11 -18.30
N ARG A 34 30.94 -51.65 -19.55
CA ARG A 34 30.57 -50.28 -19.91
C ARG A 34 29.08 -50.00 -19.74
N LEU A 35 28.22 -50.97 -20.06
CA LEU A 35 26.79 -50.86 -19.83
C LEU A 35 26.44 -50.78 -18.33
N ASP A 36 27.09 -51.59 -17.50
CA ASP A 36 26.94 -51.54 -16.04
C ASP A 36 27.40 -50.20 -15.48
N GLN A 37 28.53 -49.68 -15.95
CA GLN A 37 29.01 -48.36 -15.56
C GLN A 37 28.03 -47.26 -15.96
N GLN A 38 27.49 -47.31 -17.18
CA GLN A 38 26.46 -46.36 -17.64
C GLN A 38 25.17 -46.47 -16.81
N SER A 39 24.72 -47.69 -16.50
CA SER A 39 23.55 -47.94 -15.67
C SER A 39 23.72 -47.35 -14.27
N ASN A 40 24.89 -47.56 -13.64
CA ASN A 40 25.21 -47.00 -12.33
C ASN A 40 25.24 -45.46 -12.36
N ASN A 41 25.85 -44.86 -13.38
CA ASN A 41 25.87 -43.40 -13.56
C ASN A 41 24.46 -42.83 -13.74
N PHE A 42 23.60 -43.53 -14.48
CA PHE A 42 22.21 -43.13 -14.69
C PHE A 42 21.39 -43.21 -13.40
N GLN A 43 21.55 -44.29 -12.62
CA GLN A 43 20.91 -44.42 -11.32
C GLN A 43 21.35 -43.31 -10.35
N GLU A 44 22.65 -42.99 -10.31
CA GLU A 44 23.17 -41.93 -9.45
C GLU A 44 22.64 -40.56 -9.88
N THR A 45 22.62 -40.27 -11.18
CA THR A 45 22.02 -39.04 -11.71
C THR A 45 20.55 -38.94 -11.33
N SER A 46 19.80 -40.04 -11.44
CA SER A 46 18.38 -40.09 -11.06
C SER A 46 18.17 -39.80 -9.57
N ARG A 47 18.98 -40.40 -8.70
CA ARG A 47 18.93 -40.12 -7.25
C ARG A 47 19.20 -38.66 -6.94
N ARG A 48 20.22 -38.07 -7.57
CA ARG A 48 20.56 -36.66 -7.39
C ARG A 48 19.45 -35.74 -7.86
N LEU A 49 18.76 -36.07 -8.95
CA LEU A 49 17.60 -35.30 -9.43
C LEU A 49 16.44 -35.33 -8.41
N THR A 50 16.12 -36.49 -7.85
CA THR A 50 15.08 -36.60 -6.80
C THR A 50 15.41 -35.75 -5.55
N VAL A 51 16.69 -35.71 -5.16
CA VAL A 51 17.13 -34.85 -4.05
C VAL A 51 16.98 -33.37 -4.40
N ILE A 52 17.30 -32.98 -5.63
CA ILE A 52 17.12 -31.60 -6.11
C ILE A 52 15.63 -31.23 -6.10
N GLU A 53 14.76 -32.09 -6.62
CA GLU A 53 13.30 -31.87 -6.63
C GLU A 53 12.75 -31.65 -5.22
N SER A 54 13.07 -32.55 -4.28
CA SER A 54 12.62 -32.41 -2.89
C SER A 54 13.13 -31.12 -2.22
N THR A 55 14.36 -30.71 -2.55
CA THR A 55 14.94 -29.45 -2.05
C THR A 55 14.21 -28.23 -2.63
N LEU A 56 13.85 -28.27 -3.91
CA LEU A 56 13.07 -27.21 -4.56
C LEU A 56 11.68 -27.10 -3.95
N ASP A 57 11.00 -28.21 -3.69
CA ASP A 57 9.69 -28.23 -3.05
C ASP A 57 9.74 -27.62 -1.64
N GLN A 58 10.76 -27.98 -0.85
CA GLN A 58 10.97 -27.41 0.47
C GLN A 58 11.20 -25.89 0.41
N ARG A 59 12.02 -25.42 -0.53
CA ARG A 59 12.26 -23.99 -0.74
C ARG A 59 11.00 -23.26 -1.20
N SER A 60 10.22 -23.85 -2.10
CA SER A 60 8.95 -23.30 -2.57
C SER A 60 7.97 -23.11 -1.40
N ASN A 61 7.82 -24.12 -0.55
CA ASN A 61 6.98 -24.05 0.64
C ASN A 61 7.45 -22.95 1.61
N TYR A 62 8.76 -22.84 1.82
CA TYR A 62 9.32 -21.78 2.66
C TYR A 62 9.01 -20.38 2.11
N ILE A 63 9.18 -20.17 0.80
CA ILE A 63 8.87 -18.90 0.13
C ILE A 63 7.38 -18.56 0.27
N GLN A 64 6.48 -19.54 0.10
CA GLN A 64 5.05 -19.32 0.29
C GLN A 64 4.72 -18.90 1.73
N GLU A 65 5.35 -19.53 2.72
CA GLU A 65 5.14 -19.18 4.12
C GLU A 65 5.67 -17.77 4.45
N THR A 66 6.87 -17.43 3.97
CA THR A 66 7.38 -16.06 4.09
C THR A 66 6.44 -15.05 3.44
N SER A 67 5.89 -15.37 2.27
CA SER A 67 4.95 -14.48 1.57
C SER A 67 3.67 -14.25 2.38
N ARG A 68 3.08 -15.32 2.95
CA ARG A 68 1.91 -15.21 3.84
C ARG A 68 2.19 -14.32 5.05
N ARG A 69 3.35 -14.49 5.69
CA ARG A 69 3.76 -13.69 6.83
C ARG A 69 3.94 -12.21 6.47
N LEU A 70 4.48 -11.91 5.29
CA LEU A 70 4.61 -10.53 4.80
C LEU A 70 3.24 -9.88 4.59
N THR A 71 2.27 -10.57 3.99
CA THR A 71 0.90 -10.06 3.83
C THR A 71 0.24 -9.73 5.18
N VAL A 72 0.46 -10.56 6.21
CA VAL A 72 -0.04 -10.27 7.56
C VAL A 72 0.63 -9.00 8.12
N ILE A 73 1.95 -8.85 7.95
CA ILE A 73 2.67 -7.65 8.39
C ILE A 73 2.11 -6.40 7.70
N GLU A 74 1.92 -6.43 6.38
CA GLU A 74 1.35 -5.32 5.61
C GLU A 74 -0.03 -4.92 6.17
N SER A 75 -0.93 -5.88 6.36
CA SER A 75 -2.25 -5.61 6.93
C SER A 75 -2.17 -5.02 8.35
N THR A 76 -1.23 -5.46 9.18
CA THR A 76 -1.07 -4.89 10.53
C THR A 76 -0.52 -3.47 10.50
N LEU A 77 0.36 -3.15 9.54
CA LEU A 77 0.89 -1.81 9.35
C LEU A 77 -0.22 -0.84 8.89
N ASP A 78 -1.08 -1.28 7.97
CA ASP A 78 -2.23 -0.48 7.53
C ASP A 78 -3.19 -0.18 8.68
N GLN A 79 -3.49 -1.19 9.52
CA GLN A 79 -4.31 -0.99 10.71
C GLN A 79 -3.67 -0.01 11.69
N LEU A 80 -2.35 -0.12 11.91
CA LEU A 80 -1.63 0.79 12.80
C LEU A 80 -1.64 2.23 12.28
N ALA A 81 -1.45 2.43 10.97
CA ALA A 81 -1.49 3.74 10.35
C ALA A 81 -2.87 4.40 10.51
N ASN A 82 -3.95 3.64 10.28
CA ASN A 82 -5.31 4.11 10.48
C ASN A 82 -5.60 4.49 11.95
N ASN A 83 -5.18 3.64 12.89
CA ASN A 83 -5.33 3.90 14.32
C ASN A 83 -4.54 5.13 14.77
N PHE A 84 -3.34 5.32 14.24
CA PHE A 84 -2.52 6.50 14.50
C PHE A 84 -3.21 7.77 13.98
N GLN A 85 -3.69 7.76 12.74
CA GLN A 85 -4.40 8.90 12.15
C GLN A 85 -5.66 9.26 12.96
N GLU A 86 -6.45 8.27 13.38
CA GLU A 86 -7.62 8.50 14.22
C GLU A 86 -7.25 9.08 15.59
N THR A 87 -6.19 8.56 16.21
CA THR A 87 -5.68 9.08 17.48
C THR A 87 -5.21 10.53 17.35
N SER A 88 -4.50 10.87 16.26
CA SER A 88 -4.09 12.24 15.96
C SER A 88 -5.30 13.18 15.81
N ARG A 89 -6.33 12.78 15.05
CA ARG A 89 -7.57 13.57 14.91
C ARG A 89 -8.25 13.82 16.26
N ARG A 90 -8.35 12.77 17.10
CA ARG A 90 -8.93 12.86 18.44
C ARG A 90 -8.14 13.79 19.35
N LEU A 91 -6.81 13.74 19.28
CA LEU A 91 -5.94 14.66 20.03
C LEU A 91 -6.18 16.11 19.60
N THR A 92 -6.19 16.39 18.30
CA THR A 92 -6.47 17.73 17.78
C THR A 92 -7.87 18.23 18.16
N ALA A 93 -8.87 17.35 18.22
CA ALA A 93 -10.20 17.71 18.71
C ALA A 93 -10.21 18.12 20.19
N ILE A 94 -9.42 17.44 21.03
CA ILE A 94 -9.24 17.80 22.45
C ILE A 94 -8.52 19.14 22.57
N GLU A 95 -7.44 19.34 21.82
CA GLU A 95 -6.69 20.61 21.79
C GLU A 95 -7.59 21.77 21.36
N ASN A 96 -8.39 21.58 20.30
CA ASN A 96 -9.36 22.58 19.87
C ASN A 96 -10.40 22.89 20.95
N THR A 97 -10.82 21.89 21.74
CA THR A 97 -11.73 22.11 22.86
C THR A 97 -11.06 22.95 23.95
N GLN A 98 -9.80 22.67 24.28
CA GLN A 98 -9.02 23.48 25.21
C GLN A 98 -8.84 24.92 24.71
N ILE A 99 -8.49 25.10 23.43
CA ILE A 99 -8.35 26.41 22.81
C ILE A 99 -9.66 27.20 22.91
N ARG A 100 -10.81 26.58 22.59
CA ARG A 100 -12.12 27.23 22.74
C ARG A 100 -12.40 27.66 24.18
N ASN A 101 -12.09 26.82 25.15
CA ASN A 101 -12.28 27.14 26.57
C ASN A 101 -11.39 28.30 27.01
N SER A 102 -10.10 28.29 26.65
CA SER A 102 -9.18 29.39 26.95
C SER A 102 -9.58 30.68 26.25
N ASN A 103 -10.00 30.62 24.98
CA ASN A 103 -10.48 31.78 24.24
C ASN A 103 -11.74 32.36 24.88
N SER A 104 -12.70 31.50 25.27
CA SER A 104 -13.92 31.91 25.97
C SER A 104 -13.59 32.63 27.29
N GLN A 105 -12.66 32.09 28.08
CA GLN A 105 -12.21 32.74 29.32
C GLN A 105 -11.54 34.09 29.05
N ARG A 106 -10.64 34.18 28.08
CA ARG A 106 -9.99 35.45 27.71
C ARG A 106 -11.01 36.52 27.32
N LEU A 107 -11.97 36.15 26.45
CA LEU A 107 -13.00 37.07 25.98
C LEU A 107 -14.00 37.45 27.07
N HIS A 108 -14.17 36.62 28.10
CA HIS A 108 -15.00 36.96 29.25
C HIS A 108 -14.41 38.11 30.08
N TYR A 109 -13.08 38.14 30.25
CA TYR A 109 -12.38 39.19 31.00
C TYR A 109 -12.01 40.40 30.14
N ASP A 110 -11.68 40.20 28.87
CA ASP A 110 -11.29 41.24 27.94
C ASP A 110 -11.83 40.95 26.53
N SER A 111 -12.84 41.73 26.13
CA SER A 111 -13.47 41.61 24.81
C SER A 111 -12.53 41.93 23.63
N LEU A 112 -11.39 42.60 23.88
CA LEU A 112 -10.38 42.92 22.87
C LEU A 112 -9.21 41.94 22.87
N ALA A 113 -9.25 40.90 23.72
CA ALA A 113 -8.17 39.93 23.84
C ALA A 113 -7.89 39.20 22.51
N ILE A 114 -6.60 38.94 22.26
CA ILE A 114 -6.16 38.10 21.15
C ILE A 114 -6.43 36.62 21.50
N ILE A 115 -7.19 35.97 20.64
CA ILE A 115 -7.55 34.55 20.77
C ILE A 115 -6.58 33.66 19.98
N SER A 116 -6.34 32.46 20.49
CA SER A 116 -5.53 31.46 19.82
C SER A 116 -6.30 30.86 18.63
N PRO A 117 -5.65 30.59 17.49
CA PRO A 117 -6.31 29.98 16.33
C PRO A 117 -6.69 28.52 16.61
N LEU A 118 -7.79 28.06 16.02
CA LEU A 118 -8.12 26.64 16.00
C LEU A 118 -7.20 25.87 15.06
N LEU A 119 -7.03 24.59 15.36
CA LEU A 119 -6.24 23.64 14.59
C LEU A 119 -7.13 22.90 13.59
N ASP A 120 -6.57 22.57 12.44
CA ASP A 120 -7.19 21.71 11.43
C ASP A 120 -7.25 20.27 11.96
N PRO A 121 -8.44 19.65 12.07
CA PRO A 121 -8.60 18.29 12.59
C PRO A 121 -7.77 17.22 11.87
N GLU A 122 -7.45 17.42 10.59
CA GLU A 122 -6.71 16.43 9.79
C GLU A 122 -5.20 16.57 9.93
N THR A 123 -4.71 17.80 10.09
CA THR A 123 -3.25 18.08 10.06
C THR A 123 -2.68 18.47 11.42
N GLY A 124 -3.53 18.85 12.39
CA GLY A 124 -3.10 19.39 13.68
C GLY A 124 -2.47 20.79 13.59
N VAL A 125 -2.42 21.40 12.40
CA VAL A 125 -1.80 22.71 12.19
C VAL A 125 -2.83 23.82 12.35
N ALA A 126 -2.40 24.98 12.85
CA ALA A 126 -3.27 26.15 12.97
C ALA A 126 -3.92 26.53 11.62
N ILE A 127 -5.24 26.72 11.65
CA ILE A 127 -6.01 27.10 10.46
C ILE A 127 -5.54 28.47 9.97
N ARG A 128 -5.04 28.52 8.73
CA ARG A 128 -4.52 29.76 8.13
C ARG A 128 -5.60 30.84 8.06
N ASN A 129 -5.24 32.05 8.50
CA ASN A 129 -6.14 33.21 8.54
C ASN A 129 -7.39 32.99 9.41
N CYS A 130 -7.32 32.10 10.41
CA CYS A 130 -8.33 32.04 11.45
C CYS A 130 -8.37 33.39 12.18
N PRO A 131 -9.55 34.01 12.38
CA PRO A 131 -9.65 35.28 13.08
C PRO A 131 -9.09 35.13 14.50
N ASN A 132 -8.29 36.11 14.92
CA ASN A 132 -7.59 36.11 16.21
C ASN A 132 -8.10 37.21 17.17
N THR A 133 -9.18 37.91 16.82
CA THR A 133 -9.85 38.91 17.67
C THR A 133 -11.35 38.91 17.37
N ILE A 134 -12.17 39.44 18.28
CA ILE A 134 -13.62 39.60 18.06
C ILE A 134 -13.91 40.49 16.84
N ALA A 135 -13.16 41.58 16.66
CA ALA A 135 -13.32 42.46 15.50
C ALA A 135 -13.03 41.74 14.17
N ALA A 136 -12.03 40.86 14.14
CA ALA A 136 -11.74 40.01 12.97
C ALA A 136 -12.85 38.99 12.69
N ILE A 137 -13.53 38.49 13.72
CA ILE A 137 -14.70 37.61 13.56
C ILE A 137 -15.86 38.37 12.92
N TYR A 138 -16.17 39.59 13.39
CA TYR A 138 -17.27 40.39 12.85
C TYR A 138 -17.02 40.91 11.43
N THR A 139 -15.77 41.01 11.01
CA THR A 139 -15.38 41.43 9.65
C THR A 139 -15.12 40.25 8.71
N LEU A 140 -15.36 39.01 9.16
CA LEU A 140 -15.11 37.81 8.40
C LEU A 140 -16.10 37.68 7.23
N SER A 141 -15.61 37.73 5.99
CA SER A 141 -16.44 37.48 4.81
C SER A 141 -17.09 36.09 4.86
N ALA A 142 -18.30 35.95 4.31
CA ALA A 142 -19.01 34.67 4.24
C ALA A 142 -18.15 33.55 3.64
N HIS A 143 -17.41 33.83 2.55
CA HIS A 143 -16.50 32.85 1.93
C HIS A 143 -15.42 32.35 2.89
N ARG A 144 -14.75 33.25 3.63
CA ARG A 144 -13.73 32.88 4.62
C ARG A 144 -14.32 32.09 5.78
N ALA A 145 -15.50 32.51 6.28
CA ALA A 145 -16.21 31.80 7.34
C ALA A 145 -16.56 30.36 6.91
N THR A 146 -17.14 30.20 5.71
CA THR A 146 -17.45 28.90 5.11
C THR A 146 -16.21 28.02 5.00
N ARG A 147 -15.07 28.56 4.53
CA ARG A 147 -13.83 27.79 4.42
C ARG A 147 -13.34 27.27 5.78
N ILE A 148 -13.35 28.13 6.80
CA ILE A 148 -12.93 27.75 8.16
C ILE A 148 -13.87 26.68 8.73
N LEU A 149 -15.18 26.86 8.60
CA LEU A 149 -16.17 25.89 9.07
C LEU A 149 -16.05 24.56 8.32
N GLY A 150 -15.74 24.59 7.02
CA GLY A 150 -15.47 23.39 6.22
C GLY A 150 -14.25 22.62 6.72
N ILE A 151 -13.15 23.30 7.03
CA ILE A 151 -11.95 22.67 7.63
C ILE A 151 -12.28 22.06 8.99
N LEU A 152 -13.08 22.76 9.81
CA LEU A 152 -13.53 22.27 11.11
C LEU A 152 -14.62 21.19 11.02
N GLN A 153 -15.04 20.81 9.81
CA GLN A 153 -16.09 19.82 9.54
C GLN A 153 -17.43 20.19 10.22
N VAL A 154 -17.70 21.49 10.35
CA VAL A 154 -18.97 22.01 10.90
C VAL A 154 -19.98 22.09 9.75
N PRO A 155 -21.12 21.39 9.83
CA PRO A 155 -22.12 21.43 8.78
C PRO A 155 -22.70 22.84 8.62
N ILE A 156 -22.70 23.34 7.38
CA ILE A 156 -23.27 24.64 7.04
C ILE A 156 -24.65 24.42 6.43
N PRO A 157 -25.72 25.00 7.00
CA PRO A 157 -27.07 24.90 6.45
C PRO A 157 -27.15 25.35 4.98
N ALA A 158 -27.86 24.57 4.14
CA ALA A 158 -28.05 24.84 2.71
C ALA A 158 -28.61 26.26 2.41
N SER A 159 -29.44 26.80 3.32
CA SER A 159 -30.01 28.14 3.21
C SER A 159 -28.97 29.27 3.28
N LEU A 160 -27.84 29.04 3.94
CA LEU A 160 -26.71 29.97 3.97
C LEU A 160 -25.80 29.81 2.75
N GLU A 161 -25.83 28.65 2.10
CA GLU A 161 -25.14 28.43 0.83
C GLU A 161 -25.79 29.19 -0.32
N ALA A 162 -27.12 29.25 -0.35
CA ALA A 162 -27.88 29.98 -1.36
C ALA A 162 -27.68 31.52 -1.28
N LYS A 163 -27.47 32.06 -0.06
CA LYS A 163 -27.18 33.50 0.14
C LYS A 163 -25.76 33.92 -0.31
N ARG A 164 -24.90 32.99 -0.74
CA ARG A 164 -23.53 33.26 -1.21
C ARG A 164 -23.47 34.07 -2.52
N GLY A 165 -24.57 34.12 -3.29
CA GLY A 165 -24.63 34.82 -4.58
C GLY A 165 -25.06 36.30 -4.51
N CYS A 166 -25.56 36.78 -3.36
CA CYS A 166 -26.07 38.14 -3.23
C CYS A 166 -25.09 39.01 -2.42
N THR A 167 -24.15 39.66 -3.10
CA THR A 167 -23.41 40.80 -2.53
C THR A 167 -24.37 41.97 -2.33
N VAL A 168 -24.94 42.08 -1.12
CA VAL A 168 -25.56 43.33 -0.67
C VAL A 168 -24.58 44.01 0.30
N PRO A 169 -24.22 45.29 0.08
CA PRO A 169 -23.44 46.04 1.06
C PRO A 169 -24.28 46.21 2.32
N ILE A 170 -23.76 45.72 3.45
CA ILE A 170 -24.40 45.97 4.76
C ILE A 170 -24.15 47.43 5.12
N HIS A 171 -25.13 48.29 4.85
CA HIS A 171 -25.18 49.63 5.44
C HIS A 171 -25.42 49.49 6.94
N LEU A 172 -24.59 50.19 7.74
CA LEU A 172 -24.76 50.37 9.17
C LEU A 172 -26.15 50.97 9.46
N GLY A 173 -27.08 50.15 9.98
CA GLY A 173 -28.41 50.64 10.36
C GLY A 173 -29.39 49.60 10.88
N SER A 174 -29.21 48.29 10.62
CA SER A 174 -30.24 47.29 10.91
C SER A 174 -29.73 45.98 11.51
N VAL A 175 -28.93 46.05 12.58
CA VAL A 175 -28.56 44.87 13.41
C VAL A 175 -29.11 44.98 14.84
N PHE A 176 -30.22 45.70 15.02
CA PHE A 176 -31.07 45.60 16.20
C PHE A 176 -32.33 44.80 15.88
N ALA A 177 -32.19 43.51 15.55
CA ALA A 177 -33.34 42.61 15.43
C ALA A 177 -33.04 41.10 15.60
N ALA A 178 -31.93 40.71 16.25
CA ALA A 178 -31.63 39.30 16.51
C ALA A 178 -31.79 38.90 17.99
N ARG A 179 -32.74 39.52 18.70
CA ARG A 179 -33.17 39.07 20.03
C ARG A 179 -34.69 38.87 20.15
N ARG A 180 -35.42 38.83 19.03
CA ARG A 180 -36.89 38.78 19.04
C ARG A 180 -37.50 38.16 17.77
N LEU A 181 -37.06 36.98 17.34
CA LEU A 181 -37.73 36.23 16.25
C LEU A 181 -37.73 34.71 16.52
N TYR A 182 -38.26 34.31 17.67
CA TYR A 182 -39.09 33.11 17.77
C TYR A 182 -40.52 33.62 17.93
N GLY A 183 -41.20 33.85 16.82
CA GLY A 183 -42.53 34.43 16.77
C GLY A 183 -42.78 35.06 15.40
N GLU A 184 -43.55 34.35 14.59
CA GLU A 184 -44.19 34.81 13.35
C GLU A 184 -43.25 35.10 12.16
N LEU A 185 -43.00 34.05 11.36
CA LEU A 185 -42.67 34.20 9.93
C LEU A 185 -43.96 33.89 9.15
N SER A 186 -44.72 34.96 8.88
CA SER A 186 -45.69 34.98 7.78
C SER A 186 -44.92 35.06 6.48
N ASP A 187 -45.31 34.20 5.53
CA ASP A 187 -44.83 34.17 4.16
C ASP A 187 -45.02 35.52 3.46
N ALA A 188 -43.97 35.99 2.80
CA ALA A 188 -44.08 36.92 1.68
C ALA A 188 -43.04 36.50 0.61
N PRO A 189 -43.47 36.18 -0.63
CA PRO A 189 -42.56 35.84 -1.71
C PRO A 189 -41.98 37.11 -2.33
N CYS A 190 -40.74 37.00 -2.80
CA CYS A 190 -40.05 38.07 -3.51
C CYS A 190 -40.81 38.52 -4.77
N GLY A 191 -41.07 39.82 -4.85
CA GLY A 191 -41.29 40.61 -6.06
C GLY A 191 -40.47 41.88 -5.95
#